data_AF-A0A9E1PXZ6-F1
#
_entry.id   AF-A0A9E1PXZ6-F1
#
_cell.length_a   1.000
_cell.length_b   1.000
_cell.length_c   1.000
_cell.angle_alpha   90.00
_cell.angle_beta   90.00
_cell.angle_gamma   90.00
#
_symmetry.space_group_name_H-M   'P 1'
#
loop_
_entity.id
_entity.type
_entity.pdbx_description
1 polymer ?
#
loop_
_entity_poly.entity_id
_entity_poly.type
_entity_poly.pdbx_seq_one_letter_code
_entity_poly.pdbx_strand_id
1 'polypeptide(L)'
;MTFPRKAMKRYDHPEVVVTDRLRSYRAAMKVIGITGRPETGPWLNNRAEISHQPFRRKRASDGEIQERHLRSRQNFKHYRAAALVEWRELAA
;
A
#
# COMPACT_ATOMS: atom_id res chain seq x y z
N MET A 1 -5.23 -6.46 -6.75
CA MET A 1 -4.12 -6.61 -7.74
C MET A 1 -4.08 -5.50 -8.80
N THR A 2 -4.50 -4.27 -8.47
CA THR A 2 -4.63 -3.19 -9.46
C THR A 2 -3.31 -2.50 -9.76
N PHE A 3 -2.40 -2.42 -8.78
CA PHE A 3 -1.12 -1.72 -8.93
C PHE A 3 -0.19 -2.33 -9.99
N PRO A 4 0.14 -3.64 -9.99
CA PRO A 4 1.08 -4.20 -10.97
C PRO A 4 0.57 -4.06 -12.40
N ARG A 5 -0.73 -4.29 -12.62
CA ARG A 5 -1.37 -4.09 -13.93
C ARG A 5 -1.29 -2.63 -14.41
N LYS A 6 -1.53 -1.66 -13.52
CA LYS A 6 -1.38 -0.24 -13.85
C LYS A 6 0.07 0.14 -14.15
N ALA A 7 1.02 -0.40 -13.40
CA ALA A 7 2.44 -0.16 -13.62
C ALA A 7 2.91 -0.72 -14.96
N MET A 8 2.54 -1.96 -15.30
CA MET A 8 2.86 -2.55 -16.59
C MET A 8 2.18 -1.79 -17.75
N LYS A 9 0.95 -1.29 -17.60
CA LYS A 9 0.34 -0.43 -18.63
C LYS A 9 1.10 0.89 -18.87
N ARG A 10 1.75 1.42 -17.84
CA ARG A 10 2.44 2.72 -17.90
C ARG A 10 3.88 2.62 -18.37
N TYR A 11 4.59 1.58 -17.94
CA TYR A 11 6.02 1.38 -18.19
C TYR A 11 6.30 0.20 -19.13
N ASP A 12 5.25 -0.44 -19.63
CA ASP A 12 5.26 -1.55 -20.57
C ASP A 12 6.07 -2.76 -20.07
N HIS A 13 7.24 -3.02 -20.66
CA HIS A 13 7.99 -4.25 -20.50
C HIS A 13 9.32 -4.05 -19.75
N PRO A 14 9.32 -4.05 -18.42
CA PRO A 14 10.56 -3.95 -17.66
C PRO A 14 11.42 -5.21 -17.84
N GLU A 15 12.72 -4.99 -18.01
CA GLU A 15 13.76 -6.03 -18.07
C GLU A 15 13.90 -6.74 -16.72
N VAL A 16 13.93 -5.96 -15.64
CA VAL A 16 14.06 -6.43 -14.25
C VAL A 16 12.96 -5.80 -13.40
N VAL A 17 12.34 -6.60 -12.53
CA VAL A 17 11.42 -6.08 -11.51
C VAL A 17 11.92 -6.48 -10.12
N VAL A 18 12.19 -5.49 -9.28
CA VAL A 18 12.65 -5.73 -7.91
C VAL A 18 11.48 -5.65 -6.95
N THR A 19 11.32 -6.68 -6.12
CA THR A 19 10.14 -6.86 -5.28
C THR A 19 10.51 -7.32 -3.88
N ASP A 20 9.58 -7.17 -2.94
CA ASP A 20 9.72 -7.81 -1.63
C ASP A 20 9.61 -9.35 -1.75
N ARG A 21 9.98 -10.04 -0.67
CA ARG A 21 9.89 -11.51 -0.56
C ARG A 21 8.49 -11.98 -0.16
N LEU A 22 7.46 -11.14 -0.25
CA LEU A 22 6.12 -11.49 0.22
C LEU A 22 5.37 -12.34 -0.82
N ARG A 23 4.58 -13.29 -0.31
CA ARG A 23 3.79 -14.22 -1.14
C ARG A 23 2.77 -13.51 -2.04
N SER A 24 2.28 -12.35 -1.60
CA SER A 24 1.37 -11.50 -2.36
C SER A 24 1.98 -11.02 -3.68
N TYR A 25 3.27 -10.65 -3.66
CA TYR A 25 3.97 -10.19 -4.84
C TYR A 25 4.24 -11.34 -5.81
N ARG A 26 4.64 -12.51 -5.29
CA ARG A 26 4.79 -13.73 -6.10
C ARG A 26 3.48 -14.10 -6.83
N ALA A 27 2.34 -14.02 -6.14
CA ALA A 27 1.03 -14.25 -6.75
C ALA A 27 0.73 -13.19 -7.83
N ALA A 28 1.06 -11.92 -7.58
CA ALA A 28 0.90 -10.86 -8.57
C ALA A 28 1.71 -11.14 -9.84
N MET A 29 3.00 -11.46 -9.72
CA MET A 29 3.86 -11.78 -10.87
C MET A 29 3.33 -12.91 -11.72
N LYS A 30 2.71 -13.93 -11.10
CA LYS A 30 2.03 -15.02 -11.81
C LYS A 30 0.82 -14.53 -12.61
N VAL A 31 0.03 -13.61 -12.04
CA VAL A 31 -1.14 -13.04 -12.71
C VAL A 31 -0.78 -12.11 -13.87
N ILE A 32 0.37 -11.44 -13.81
CA ILE A 32 0.86 -10.56 -14.89
C ILE A 32 1.88 -11.21 -15.83
N GLY A 33 2.20 -12.50 -15.64
CA GLY A 33 3.00 -13.28 -16.60
C GLY A 33 4.52 -13.05 -16.56
N ILE A 34 5.07 -12.39 -15.54
CA ILE A 34 6.51 -12.06 -15.44
C ILE A 34 7.25 -12.91 -14.39
N THR A 35 6.88 -14.18 -14.23
CA THR A 35 7.37 -15.08 -13.16
C THR A 35 8.87 -15.40 -13.15
N GLY A 36 9.62 -15.08 -14.22
CA GLY A 36 11.07 -15.37 -14.32
C GLY A 36 12.00 -14.14 -14.25
N ARG A 37 11.43 -12.94 -14.08
CA ARG A 37 12.13 -11.65 -14.02
C ARG A 37 12.21 -10.96 -12.65
N PRO A 38 11.60 -11.47 -11.55
CA PRO A 38 11.77 -10.83 -10.26
C PRO A 38 13.17 -11.06 -9.72
N GLU A 39 13.96 -10.00 -9.58
CA GLU A 39 15.20 -10.09 -8.82
C GLU A 39 14.88 -9.99 -7.33
N THR A 40 15.14 -11.10 -6.64
CA THR A 40 14.88 -11.24 -5.21
C THR A 40 16.21 -11.27 -4.46
N GLY A 41 16.69 -10.11 -4.01
CA GLY A 41 17.97 -9.97 -3.32
C GLY A 41 17.86 -9.12 -2.05
N PRO A 42 18.76 -9.30 -1.07
CA PRO A 42 18.85 -8.38 0.06
C PRO A 42 19.05 -6.95 -0.42
N TRP A 43 18.37 -5.98 0.20
CA TRP A 43 18.52 -4.54 -0.05
C TRP A 43 18.12 -4.02 -1.45
N LEU A 44 17.75 -4.88 -2.40
CA LEU A 44 17.41 -4.44 -3.76
C LEU A 44 16.15 -3.55 -3.76
N ASN A 45 15.18 -3.82 -2.87
CA ASN A 45 13.97 -3.03 -2.75
C ASN A 45 14.16 -1.73 -1.94
N ASN A 46 15.35 -1.48 -1.38
CA ASN A 46 15.61 -0.35 -0.48
C ASN A 46 15.34 1.01 -1.17
N ARG A 47 15.62 1.12 -2.47
CA ARG A 47 15.27 2.34 -3.24
C ARG A 47 13.76 2.60 -3.24
N ALA A 48 12.97 1.55 -3.42
CA ALA A 48 11.51 1.66 -3.34
C ALA A 48 11.07 1.96 -1.90
N GLU A 49 11.68 1.37 -0.88
CA GLU A 49 11.36 1.65 0.52
C GLU A 49 11.69 3.11 0.92
N ILE A 50 12.87 3.61 0.53
CA ILE A 50 13.31 4.99 0.79
C ILE A 50 12.40 5.99 0.08
N SER A 51 11.92 5.70 -1.14
CA SER A 51 10.98 6.58 -1.85
C SER A 51 9.67 6.84 -1.09
N HIS A 52 9.28 5.93 -0.18
CA HIS A 52 8.11 6.10 0.66
C HIS A 52 8.39 6.87 1.96
N GLN A 53 9.65 7.11 2.34
CA GLN A 53 9.97 7.82 3.59
C GLN A 53 9.31 9.20 3.69
N PRO A 54 9.35 10.09 2.67
CA PRO A 54 8.71 11.39 2.76
C PRO A 54 7.20 11.29 3.01
N PHE A 55 6.53 10.34 2.35
CA PHE A 55 5.10 10.09 2.53
C PHE A 55 4.76 9.52 3.90
N ARG A 56 5.60 8.59 4.42
CA ARG A 56 5.46 8.05 5.78
C ARG A 56 5.67 9.13 6.83
N ARG A 57 6.70 9.97 6.66
CA ARG A 57 6.98 11.11 7.55
C ARG A 57 5.83 12.10 7.54
N LYS A 58 5.36 12.51 6.36
CA LYS A 58 4.21 13.42 6.23
C LYS A 58 2.96 12.86 6.90
N ARG A 59 2.58 11.61 6.62
CA ARG A 59 1.42 10.97 7.31
C ARG A 59 1.60 10.80 8.82
N ALA A 60 2.83 10.66 9.29
CA ALA A 60 3.13 10.59 10.72
C ALA A 60 3.08 11.97 11.39
N SER A 61 3.54 13.02 10.70
CA SER A 61 3.48 14.43 11.12
C SER A 61 2.07 15.00 11.08
N ASP A 62 1.28 14.67 10.04
CA ASP A 62 -0.12 15.08 9.87
C ASP A 62 -1.08 14.39 10.86
N GLY A 63 -0.57 13.66 11.87
CA GLY A 63 -1.37 13.03 12.94
C GLY A 63 -2.22 11.83 12.52
N GLU A 64 -2.42 11.62 11.22
CA GLU A 64 -3.34 10.62 10.64
C GLU A 64 -3.03 9.16 11.07
N ILE A 65 -1.77 8.86 11.42
CA ILE A 65 -1.37 7.51 11.88
C ILE A 65 -1.38 7.40 13.41
N GLN A 66 -0.96 8.44 14.14
CA GLN A 66 -0.95 8.42 15.60
C GLN A 66 -2.36 8.30 16.18
N GLU A 67 -3.32 9.05 15.63
CA GLU A 67 -4.70 9.00 16.12
C GLU A 67 -5.38 7.65 15.91
N ARG A 68 -5.02 6.89 14.87
CA ARG A 68 -5.68 5.60 14.58
C ARG A 68 -5.21 4.47 15.49
N HIS A 69 -4.01 4.56 16.05
CA HIS A 69 -3.42 3.50 16.87
C HIS A 69 -3.49 3.78 18.38
N LEU A 70 -3.67 5.03 18.79
CA LEU A 70 -3.79 5.41 20.22
C LEU A 70 -5.24 5.45 20.72
N ARG A 71 -6.23 5.06 19.91
CA ARG A 71 -7.64 5.07 20.31
C ARG A 71 -8.02 3.78 21.02
N SER A 72 -8.47 3.90 22.27
CA SER A 72 -9.17 2.82 22.98
C SER A 72 -10.27 2.21 22.10
N ARG A 73 -10.48 0.90 22.23
CA ARG A 73 -11.51 0.15 21.49
C ARG A 73 -12.90 0.82 21.57
N GLN A 74 -13.20 1.48 22.70
CA GLN A 74 -14.46 2.18 22.90
C GLN A 74 -14.58 3.44 22.03
N ASN A 75 -13.51 4.23 21.94
CA ASN A 75 -13.45 5.43 21.10
C ASN A 75 -13.52 5.05 19.62
N PHE A 76 -12.84 3.96 19.22
CA PHE A 76 -12.92 3.45 17.85
C PHE A 76 -14.36 3.11 17.42
N LYS A 77 -15.15 2.46 18.30
CA LYS A 77 -16.55 2.15 18.02
C LYS A 77 -17.40 3.42 17.86
N HIS A 78 -17.21 4.41 18.72
CA HIS A 78 -17.92 5.69 18.65
C HIS A 78 -17.65 6.43 17.34
N TYR A 79 -16.37 6.64 16.99
CA TYR A 79 -16.01 7.33 15.75
C TYR A 79 -16.45 6.58 14.50
N ARG A 80 -16.40 5.24 14.52
CA ARG A 80 -16.90 4.42 13.40
C ARG A 80 -18.41 4.58 13.22
N ALA A 81 -19.17 4.61 14.32
CA ALA A 81 -20.62 4.79 14.25
C ALA A 81 -20.99 6.18 13.72
N ALA A 82 -20.34 7.24 14.22
CA ALA A 82 -20.53 8.60 13.75
C ALA A 82 -20.19 8.76 12.26
N ALA A 83 -19.01 8.28 11.83
CA ALA A 83 -18.59 8.36 10.43
C ALA A 83 -19.54 7.60 9.49
N LEU A 84 -20.16 6.49 9.93
CA LEU A 84 -21.15 5.75 9.13
C LEU A 84 -22.48 6.52 8.98
N VAL A 85 -22.85 7.33 9.98
CA VAL A 85 -24.04 8.18 9.90
C VAL A 85 -23.77 9.33 8.93
N GLU A 86 -22.66 10.05 9.10
CA GLU A 86 -22.26 11.14 8.19
C GLU A 86 -22.16 10.66 6.74
N TRP A 87 -21.58 9.49 6.51
CA TRP A 87 -21.51 8.91 5.16
C TRP A 87 -22.88 8.60 4.56
N ARG A 88 -23.86 8.20 5.38
CA ARG A 88 -25.22 7.93 4.91
C ARG A 88 -25.96 9.21 4.56
N GLU A 89 -25.73 10.28 5.32
CA GLU A 89 -26.31 11.59 5.07
C GLU A 89 -25.73 12.25 3.82
N LEU A 90 -24.44 12.05 3.53
CA LEU A 90 -23.79 12.56 2.32
C LEU A 90 -24.11 11.74 1.06
N ALA A 91 -24.58 10.51 1.21
CA ALA A 91 -24.93 9.62 0.10
C ALA A 91 -26.42 9.62 -0.25
N ALA A 92 -27.22 10.45 0.45
CA ALA A 92 -28.63 10.72 0.17
C ALA A 92 -28.75 12.00 -0.67
#